data_AF-A0A959CAJ3-F1
#
_entry.id   AF-A0A959CAJ3-F1
#
_cell.length_a   1.000
_cell.length_b   1.000
_cell.length_c   1.000
_cell.angle_alpha   90.00
_cell.angle_beta   90.00
_cell.angle_gamma   90.00
#
_symmetry.space_group_name_H-M   'P 1'
#
loop_
_entity.id
_entity.type
_entity.pdbx_description
1 polymer ?
#
loop_
_entity_poly.entity_id
_entity_poly.type
_entity_poly.pdbx_seq_one_letter_code
_entity_poly.pdbx_strand_id
1 'polypeptide(L)' 'MKQYTLPILLWLCCGMLHAQQAKEIVRKAEEHLRGNTSIASMNITTVRPKWTRSMEIKAWMKGNDYALLLVKSPAKD' A
#
# COMPACT_ATOMS: atom_id res chain seq x y z
N MET A 1 -20.87 33.94 -34.33
CA MET A 1 -21.36 32.75 -33.58
C MET A 1 -20.27 31.76 -33.13
N LYS A 2 -19.02 31.84 -33.60
CA LYS A 2 -17.90 30.94 -33.18
C LYS A 2 -17.19 31.33 -31.88
N GLN A 3 -17.42 32.52 -31.31
CA GLN A 3 -16.63 33.01 -30.17
C GLN A 3 -16.99 32.38 -28.82
N TYR A 4 -18.21 31.86 -28.67
CA TYR A 4 -18.68 31.24 -27.41
C TYR A 4 -18.58 29.72 -27.41
N THR A 5 -18.23 29.08 -28.53
CA THR A 5 -18.15 27.61 -28.61
C THR A 5 -16.98 27.07 -27.78
N LEU A 6 -15.87 27.79 -27.70
CA LEU A 6 -14.69 27.40 -26.89
C LEU A 6 -14.95 27.41 -25.37
N PRO A 7 -15.51 28.49 -24.76
CA PRO A 7 -15.80 28.50 -23.33
C PRO A 7 -16.92 27.54 -22.94
N ILE A 8 -17.92 27.32 -23.81
CA ILE A 8 -18.99 26.35 -23.57
C ILE A 8 -18.44 24.92 -23.56
N LEU A 9 -17.51 24.61 -24.48
CA LEU A 9 -16.83 23.31 -24.52
C LEU A 9 -15.96 23.09 -23.27
N LEU A 10 -15.28 24.14 -22.80
CA LEU A 10 -14.46 24.09 -21.59
C LEU A 10 -15.32 23.89 -20.32
N TRP A 11 -16.48 24.54 -20.25
CA TRP A 11 -17.41 24.38 -19.14
C TRP A 11 -18.03 22.96 -19.10
N LEU A 12 -18.36 22.40 -20.27
CA LEU A 12 -18.88 21.04 -20.40
C LEU A 12 -17.84 19.98 -19.98
N CYS A 13 -16.57 20.22 -20.26
CA CYS A 13 -15.47 19.31 -19.90
C CYS A 13 -15.25 19.22 -18.38
N CYS A 14 -15.44 20.33 -17.66
CA CYS A 14 -15.25 20.37 -16.20
C CYS A 14 -16.31 19.55 -15.44
N GLY A 15 -17.51 19.38 -16.01
CA GLY A 15 -18.61 18.62 -15.40
C GLY A 15 -18.43 17.10 -15.38
N MET A 16 -17.43 16.55 -16.10
CA MET A 16 -17.17 15.10 -16.18
C MET A 16 -16.02 14.62 -15.27
N LEU A 17 -15.53 15.48 -14.39
CA LEU A 17 -14.44 15.13 -13.47
C LEU A 17 -14.98 14.29 -12.30
N HIS A 18 -14.90 12.97 -12.45
CA HIS A 18 -15.13 12.03 -11.36
C HIS A 18 -13.82 11.77 -10.62
N ALA A 19 -13.77 12.17 -9.35
CA ALA A 19 -12.67 11.80 -8.48
C ALA A 19 -12.73 10.31 -8.10
N GLN A 20 -11.58 9.74 -7.75
CA GLN A 20 -11.49 8.39 -7.22
C GLN A 20 -12.26 8.25 -5.90
N GLN A 21 -12.99 7.14 -5.74
CA GLN A 21 -13.70 6.84 -4.50
C GLN A 21 -12.71 6.35 -3.43
N ALA A 22 -12.96 6.65 -2.16
CA ALA A 22 -12.09 6.23 -1.05
C ALA A 22 -11.80 4.71 -1.05
N LYS A 23 -12.81 3.90 -1.37
CA LYS A 23 -12.67 2.43 -1.49
C LYS A 23 -11.68 2.02 -2.57
N GLU A 24 -11.67 2.72 -3.71
CA GLU A 24 -10.73 2.41 -4.79
C GLU A 24 -9.30 2.76 -4.43
N ILE A 25 -9.09 3.84 -3.69
CA ILE A 25 -7.76 4.23 -3.19
C ILE A 25 -7.19 3.13 -2.31
N VAL A 26 -7.97 2.67 -1.33
CA VAL A 26 -7.56 1.60 -0.41
C VAL A 26 -7.32 0.30 -1.16
N ARG A 27 -8.20 -0.07 -2.11
CA ARG A 27 -8.03 -1.28 -2.92
C ARG A 27 -6.72 -1.25 -3.70
N LYS A 28 -6.43 -0.14 -4.40
CA LYS A 28 -5.18 0.00 -5.16
C LYS A 28 -3.95 -0.03 -4.26
N ALA A 29 -4.01 0.62 -3.10
CA ALA A 29 -2.92 0.61 -2.12
C ALA A 29 -2.63 -0.81 -1.61
N GLU A 30 -3.67 -1.57 -1.24
CA GLU A 30 -3.54 -2.96 -0.82
C GLU A 30 -2.96 -3.87 -1.92
N GLU A 31 -3.43 -3.70 -3.16
CA GLU A 31 -2.92 -4.46 -4.31
C GLU A 31 -1.43 -4.19 -4.55
N HIS A 32 -1.00 -2.92 -4.43
CA HIS A 32 0.40 -2.54 -4.56
C HIS A 32 1.28 -3.07 -3.41
N LEU A 33 0.78 -3.03 -2.17
CA LEU A 33 1.51 -3.52 -1.01
C LEU A 33 1.73 -5.03 -1.06
N ARG A 34 0.72 -5.78 -1.53
CA ARG A 34 0.71 -7.23 -1.39
C ARG A 34 1.33 -7.97 -2.56
N GLY A 35 1.00 -7.54 -3.79
CA GLY A 35 1.32 -8.27 -5.01
C GLY A 35 0.77 -9.70 -5.04
N ASN A 36 1.13 -10.47 -6.08
CA ASN A 36 0.76 -11.89 -6.19
C ASN A 36 1.62 -12.78 -5.28
N THR A 37 2.90 -12.47 -5.20
CA THR A 37 3.87 -13.09 -4.30
C THR A 37 4.82 -12.03 -3.80
N SER A 38 5.16 -12.05 -2.52
CA SER A 38 6.12 -11.11 -1.94
C SER A 38 7.12 -11.83 -1.05
N ILE A 39 8.36 -11.35 -1.07
CA ILE A 39 9.42 -11.78 -0.17
C ILE A 39 9.96 -10.52 0.48
N ALA A 40 9.97 -10.47 1.81
CA ALA A 40 10.44 -9.33 2.57
C ALA A 40 11.42 -9.77 3.65
N SER A 41 12.49 -9.02 3.83
CA SER A 41 13.36 -9.11 5.01
C SER A 41 13.08 -7.87 5.85
N MET A 42 12.58 -8.06 7.06
CA MET A 42 12.17 -6.99 7.96
C MET A 42 12.94 -7.09 9.27
N ASN A 43 13.31 -5.93 9.83
CA ASN A 43 13.83 -5.83 11.17
C ASN A 43 12.80 -5.10 12.04
N ILE A 44 12.30 -5.78 13.07
CA ILE A 44 11.30 -5.25 13.98
C ILE A 44 12.01 -4.83 15.26
N THR A 45 12.11 -3.51 15.46
CA THR A 45 12.68 -2.93 16.67
C THR A 45 11.58 -2.50 17.63
N THR A 46 11.48 -3.16 18.78
CA THR A 46 10.58 -2.75 19.87
C THR A 46 11.35 -1.89 20.85
N VAL A 47 10.93 -0.63 21.00
CA VAL A 47 11.52 0.36 21.90
C VAL A 47 10.61 0.56 23.11
N ARG A 48 11.13 0.31 24.31
CA ARG A 48 10.49 0.63 25.60
C ARG A 48 11.46 1.52 26.40
N PRO A 49 10.98 2.33 27.37
CA PRO A 49 11.85 3.21 28.14
C PRO A 49 13.03 2.50 28.83
N LYS A 50 12.87 1.21 29.17
CA LYS A 50 13.86 0.41 29.91
C LYS A 50 14.69 -0.53 29.02
N TRP A 51 14.24 -0.84 27.81
CA TRP A 51 14.91 -1.83 26.94
C TRP A 51 14.55 -1.64 25.47
N THR A 52 15.45 -2.08 24.61
CA THR A 52 15.23 -2.17 23.16
C THR A 52 15.53 -3.59 22.70
N ARG A 53 14.66 -4.18 21.89
CA ARG A 53 14.88 -5.49 21.26
C ARG A 53 14.69 -5.36 19.75
N SER A 54 15.58 -5.98 18.99
CA SER A 54 15.53 -6.04 17.53
C SER A 54 15.30 -7.48 17.11
N MET A 55 14.37 -7.73 16.19
CA MET A 55 14.09 -9.06 15.65
C MET A 55 14.20 -9.04 14.12
N GLU A 56 15.05 -9.89 13.55
CA GLU A 56 15.15 -10.05 12.10
C GLU A 56 14.20 -11.16 11.65
N ILE A 57 13.33 -10.84 10.71
CA ILE A 57 12.33 -11.76 10.15
C ILE A 57 12.43 -11.75 8.63
N LYS A 58 12.36 -12.95 8.04
CA LYS A 58 12.14 -13.11 6.61
C LYS A 58 10.72 -13.63 6.37
N ALA A 59 9.94 -12.89 5.60
CA ALA A 59 8.56 -13.23 5.28
C ALA A 59 8.43 -13.56 3.79
N TRP A 60 7.58 -14.55 3.51
CA TRP A 60 7.08 -14.87 2.18
C TRP A 60 5.56 -14.85 2.23
N MET A 61 4.92 -14.15 1.30
CA MET A 61 3.48 -14.15 1.15
C MET A 61 3.09 -14.58 -0.27
N LYS A 62 1.98 -15.30 -0.40
CA LYS A 62 1.37 -15.67 -1.67
C LYS A 62 -0.11 -15.29 -1.61
N GLY A 63 -0.44 -14.18 -2.26
CA GLY A 63 -1.79 -13.61 -2.24
C GLY A 63 -2.32 -13.46 -0.81
N ASN A 64 -3.56 -13.90 -0.59
CA ASN A 64 -4.23 -13.91 0.72
C ASN A 64 -4.25 -15.26 1.43
N ASP A 65 -3.80 -16.30 0.76
CA ASP A 65 -4.06 -17.66 1.20
C ASP A 65 -2.91 -18.19 2.06
N TYR A 66 -1.68 -17.71 1.79
CA TYR A 66 -0.48 -18.23 2.45
C TYR A 66 0.47 -17.12 2.89
N ALA A 67 0.95 -17.24 4.13
CA ALA A 67 2.04 -16.46 4.69
C ALA A 67 3.00 -17.37 5.46
N LEU A 68 4.30 -17.19 5.24
CA LEU A 68 5.37 -17.86 5.96
C LEU A 68 6.30 -16.80 6.55
N LEU A 69 6.52 -16.85 7.86
CA LEU A 69 7.44 -15.97 8.56
C LEU A 69 8.54 -16.81 9.22
N LEU A 70 9.79 -16.51 8.90
CA LEU A 70 10.97 -17.10 9.51
C LEU A 70 11.65 -16.06 10.39
N VAL A 71 11.64 -16.29 11.70
CA VAL A 71 12.45 -15.52 12.64
C VAL A 71 13.90 -15.96 12.50
N LYS A 72 14.77 -15.05 12.07
CA LYS A 72 16.21 -15.28 11.99
C LYS A 72 16.94 -14.90 13.27
N SER A 73 16.48 -13.85 13.93
CA SER A 73 17.04 -13.40 15.19
C SER A 73 15.97 -12.69 16.03
N PRO A 74 16.11 -12.68 17.37
CA PRO A 74 17.10 -13.42 18.17
C PRO A 74 16.85 -14.93 18.12
N ALA A 75 17.87 -15.73 18.46
CA ALA A 75 17.64 -17.15 18.73
C ALA A 75 16.60 -17.28 19.84
N LYS A 76 15.72 -18.27 19.72
CA LYS A 76 14.74 -18.55 20.78
C LYS A 76 15.51 -18.91 22.05
N ASP A 77 15.29 -18.14 23.11
CA ASP A 77 15.73 -18.47 24.48
C ASP A 77 15.11 -19.80 24.96
#